data_AF-A0A1C6C418-F1
#
_entry.id   AF-A0A1C6C418-F1
#
_cell.length_a   1.000
_cell.length_b   1.000
_cell.length_c   1.000
_cell.angle_alpha   90.00
_cell.angle_beta   90.00
_cell.angle_gamma   90.00
#
_symmetry.space_group_name_H-M   'P 1'
#
loop_
_entity.id
_entity.type
_entity.pdbx_description
1 polymer ?
#
loop_
_entity_poly.entity_id
_entity_poly.type
_entity_poly.pdbx_seq_one_letter_code
_entity_poly.pdbx_strand_id
1 'polypeptide(L)'
;MYDNNIKKFNVDYFSKYYFYDLDEFKKEEDSEYILEKINECNRFNYKGYTYKYSKYNNIVKGETKKNIDMTIDESNGNVTIEGKVNRLDLIYKYQTKQLEDHIRIATKVCDNLSEVSCLIYIDNTQCKEFLNSLDNIKENQIKLMENGVQQSTINKNDKI
;
A
#
# COMPACT_ATOMS: atom_id res chain seq x y z
N MET A 1 -20.40 -26.18 -0.08
CA MET A 1 -19.21 -25.72 -0.83
C MET A 1 -18.51 -24.76 0.12
N TYR A 2 -17.29 -25.06 0.55
CA TYR A 2 -16.58 -24.15 1.46
C TYR A 2 -16.08 -22.95 0.65
N ASP A 3 -16.49 -21.75 1.07
CA ASP A 3 -16.00 -20.46 0.60
C ASP A 3 -14.47 -20.39 0.79
N ASN A 4 -13.70 -20.68 -0.25
CA ASN A 4 -12.24 -20.45 -0.23
C ASN A 4 -11.86 -19.10 -0.87
N ASN A 5 -12.67 -18.06 -0.63
CA ASN A 5 -12.35 -16.68 -1.03
C ASN A 5 -11.35 -16.00 -0.08
N ILE A 6 -11.03 -16.65 1.04
CA ILE A 6 -10.05 -16.16 2.01
C ILE A 6 -8.73 -16.91 1.79
N LYS A 7 -7.69 -16.17 1.43
CA LYS A 7 -6.34 -16.70 1.20
C LYS A 7 -5.34 -16.08 2.16
N LYS A 8 -4.36 -16.88 2.57
CA LYS A 8 -3.32 -16.48 3.54
C LYS A 8 -1.96 -16.57 2.89
N PHE A 9 -1.13 -15.56 3.14
CA PHE A 9 0.19 -15.42 2.56
C PHE A 9 1.18 -14.97 3.64
N ASN A 10 2.44 -15.39 3.49
CA ASN A 10 3.51 -14.84 4.28
C ASN A 10 4.28 -13.85 3.41
N VAL A 11 4.17 -12.56 3.74
CA VAL A 11 4.81 -11.46 3.01
C VAL A 11 6.16 -11.18 3.65
N ASP A 12 7.24 -11.35 2.90
CA ASP A 12 8.60 -11.19 3.40
C ASP A 12 8.87 -9.75 3.84
N TYR A 13 8.37 -8.78 3.07
CA TYR A 13 8.49 -7.36 3.41
C TYR A 13 7.22 -6.58 3.08
N PHE A 14 6.76 -5.81 4.05
CA PHE A 14 5.72 -4.81 3.88
C PHE A 14 6.26 -3.46 4.33
N SER A 15 6.37 -2.52 3.39
CA SER A 15 6.91 -1.18 3.65
C SER A 15 5.88 -0.10 3.36
N LYS A 16 5.64 0.79 4.33
CA LYS A 16 4.81 1.99 4.17
C LYS A 16 5.71 3.22 4.00
N TYR A 17 5.32 4.14 3.12
CA TYR A 17 6.06 5.36 2.82
C TYR A 17 5.17 6.58 2.92
N TYR A 18 5.57 7.48 3.83
CA TYR A 18 4.98 8.79 4.04
C TYR A 18 5.88 9.85 3.40
N PHE A 19 5.28 10.82 2.73
CA PHE A 19 5.99 11.85 2.00
C PHE A 19 5.58 13.19 2.57
N TYR A 20 6.58 13.99 2.94
CA TYR A 20 6.40 15.29 3.54
C TYR A 20 7.16 16.32 2.71
N ASP A 21 6.52 17.46 2.47
CA ASP A 21 7.27 18.65 2.13
C ASP A 21 8.02 19.15 3.38
N LEU A 22 9.07 19.95 3.19
CA LEU A 22 9.97 20.34 4.28
C LEU A 22 9.23 21.02 5.45
N ASP A 23 8.29 21.91 5.16
CA ASP A 23 7.53 22.64 6.20
C ASP A 23 6.53 21.75 6.94
N GLU A 24 6.05 20.68 6.31
CA GLU A 24 5.22 19.68 6.97
C GLU A 24 6.09 18.81 7.88
N PHE A 25 7.24 18.36 7.39
CA PHE A 25 8.15 17.50 8.14
C PHE A 25 8.68 18.17 9.41
N LYS A 26 8.89 19.49 9.39
CA LYS A 26 9.31 20.28 10.57
C LYS A 26 8.32 20.25 11.74
N LYS A 27 7.11 19.72 11.55
CA LYS A 27 6.11 19.52 12.61
C LYS A 27 6.25 18.16 13.31
N GLU A 28 7.05 17.25 12.75
CA GLU A 28 7.31 15.94 13.36
C GLU A 28 8.26 16.08 14.55
N GLU A 29 8.16 15.13 15.48
CA GLU A 29 9.09 15.00 16.61
C GLU A 29 10.52 14.77 16.10
N ASP A 30 11.50 15.41 16.74
CA ASP A 30 12.94 15.33 16.42
C ASP A 30 13.30 15.72 14.96
N SER A 31 12.43 16.48 14.27
CA SER A 31 12.62 16.78 12.84
C SER A 31 13.96 17.43 12.52
N GLU A 32 14.43 18.37 13.35
CA GLU A 32 15.71 19.07 13.13
C GLU A 32 16.90 18.11 13.17
N TYR A 33 16.93 17.23 14.18
CA TYR A 33 17.96 16.21 14.32
C TYR A 33 17.93 15.21 13.17
N ILE A 34 16.73 14.78 12.76
CA ILE A 34 16.59 13.87 11.61
C ILE A 34 17.08 14.54 10.32
N LEU A 35 16.72 15.82 10.09
CA LEU A 35 17.15 16.59 8.92
C LEU A 35 18.68 16.74 8.86
N GLU A 36 19.32 17.05 9.99
CA GLU A 36 20.78 17.09 10.10
C GLU A 36 21.40 15.76 9.67
N LYS A 37 20.90 14.64 10.21
CA LYS A 37 21.45 13.32 9.92
C LYS A 37 21.23 12.86 8.48
N ILE A 38 20.05 13.10 7.89
CA ILE A 38 19.85 12.74 6.47
C ILE A 38 20.71 13.58 5.53
N ASN A 39 21.06 14.81 5.90
CA ASN A 39 21.99 15.64 5.12
C ASN A 39 23.43 15.11 5.19
N GLU A 40 23.84 14.51 6.32
CA GLU A 40 25.17 13.92 6.49
C GLU A 40 25.33 12.58 5.77
N CYS A 41 24.32 11.70 5.85
CA CYS A 41 24.46 10.29 5.45
C CYS A 41 23.48 9.83 4.35
N ASN A 42 22.71 10.73 3.74
CA ASN A 42 21.67 10.51 2.72
C ASN A 42 20.45 9.66 3.18
N ARG A 43 20.65 8.73 4.11
CA ARG A 43 19.61 7.88 4.69
C ARG A 43 19.90 7.68 6.17
N PHE A 44 18.93 8.01 7.00
CA PHE A 44 19.05 7.87 8.44
C PHE A 44 17.96 6.94 9.00
N ASN A 45 18.36 5.96 9.81
CA ASN A 45 17.42 5.08 10.49
C ASN A 45 17.25 5.56 11.93
N TYR A 46 16.02 5.85 12.35
CA TYR A 46 15.74 6.41 13.67
C TYR A 46 14.36 5.99 14.16
N LYS A 47 14.27 5.59 15.44
CA LYS A 47 13.04 5.12 16.12
C LYS A 47 12.18 4.15 15.27
N GLY A 48 12.82 3.19 14.60
CA GLY A 48 12.13 2.18 13.78
C GLY A 48 11.73 2.63 12.36
N TYR A 49 11.99 3.89 12.00
CA TYR A 49 11.75 4.42 10.67
C TYR A 49 13.06 4.64 9.91
N THR A 50 12.95 4.68 8.58
CA THR A 50 13.98 5.16 7.67
C THR A 50 13.59 6.52 7.14
N TYR A 51 14.50 7.49 7.20
CA TYR A 51 14.34 8.83 6.65
C TYR A 51 15.34 9.05 5.51
N LYS A 52 14.89 9.71 4.45
CA LYS A 52 15.75 10.17 3.35
C LYS A 52 15.04 11.22 2.51
N TYR A 53 15.79 11.96 1.69
CA TYR A 53 15.18 12.70 0.60
C TYR A 53 14.74 11.79 -0.54
N SER A 54 13.60 12.11 -1.12
CA SER A 54 13.19 11.60 -2.43
C SER A 54 13.98 12.31 -3.54
N LYS A 55 13.89 11.80 -4.77
CA LYS A 55 14.42 12.48 -5.96
C LYS A 55 13.76 13.84 -6.27
N TYR A 56 12.65 14.14 -5.60
CA TYR A 56 11.91 15.40 -5.72
C TYR A 56 12.14 16.33 -4.52
N ASN A 57 13.16 16.06 -3.70
CA ASN A 57 13.53 16.81 -2.48
C ASN A 57 12.49 16.78 -1.34
N ASN A 58 11.42 16.00 -1.45
CA ASN A 58 10.53 15.71 -0.31
C ASN A 58 11.20 14.76 0.67
N ILE A 59 10.85 14.85 1.96
CA ILE A 59 11.30 13.92 2.99
C ILE A 59 10.42 12.67 2.93
N VAL A 60 11.06 11.51 2.88
CA VAL A 60 10.40 10.21 2.91
C VAL A 60 10.64 9.57 4.28
N LYS A 61 9.56 9.27 4.99
CA LYS A 61 9.56 8.43 6.19
C LYS A 61 9.06 7.05 5.80
N GLY A 62 9.93 6.04 5.90
CA GLY A 62 9.64 4.66 5.57
C GLY A 62 9.54 3.81 6.83
N GLU A 63 8.48 3.01 6.94
CA GLU A 63 8.33 1.95 7.94
C GLU A 63 8.37 0.62 7.21
N THR A 64 9.29 -0.29 7.58
CA THR A 64 9.38 -1.62 6.97
C THR A 64 9.23 -2.69 8.03
N LYS A 65 8.32 -3.62 7.77
CA LYS A 65 8.11 -4.81 8.58
C LYS A 65 8.38 -6.05 7.75
N LYS A 66 8.73 -7.13 8.42
CA LYS A 66 9.14 -8.40 7.81
C LYS A 66 8.28 -9.55 8.30
N ASN A 67 8.21 -10.62 7.51
CA ASN A 67 7.52 -11.87 7.85
C ASN A 67 6.08 -11.61 8.31
N ILE A 68 5.32 -10.91 7.47
CA ILE A 68 3.96 -10.47 7.77
C ILE A 68 2.97 -11.52 7.30
N ASP A 69 2.10 -11.93 8.22
CA ASP A 69 0.90 -12.66 7.84
C ASP A 69 -0.11 -11.70 7.20
N MET A 70 -0.42 -11.97 5.94
CA MET A 70 -1.41 -11.23 5.17
C MET A 70 -2.55 -12.17 4.80
N THR A 71 -3.79 -11.74 5.06
CA THR A 71 -4.99 -12.44 4.62
C THR A 71 -5.73 -11.58 3.61
N ILE A 72 -6.08 -12.16 2.46
CA ILE A 72 -6.89 -11.52 1.44
C ILE A 72 -8.27 -12.17 1.44
N ASP A 73 -9.31 -11.37 1.58
CA ASP A 73 -10.69 -11.77 1.38
C ASP A 73 -11.17 -11.25 0.02
N GLU A 74 -11.18 -12.13 -0.98
CA GLU A 74 -11.54 -11.79 -2.36
C GLU A 74 -13.03 -11.41 -2.50
N SER A 75 -13.88 -11.81 -1.53
CA SER A 75 -15.33 -11.55 -1.60
C SER A 75 -15.69 -10.09 -1.40
N ASN A 76 -14.93 -9.38 -0.56
CA ASN A 76 -15.14 -7.96 -0.24
C ASN A 76 -13.93 -7.08 -0.55
N GLY A 77 -12.81 -7.68 -0.98
CA GLY A 77 -11.57 -6.98 -1.32
C GLY A 77 -10.78 -6.47 -0.13
N ASN A 78 -11.10 -6.93 1.08
CA ASN A 78 -10.38 -6.57 2.28
C ASN A 78 -9.07 -7.34 2.38
N VAL A 79 -8.07 -6.66 2.94
CA VAL A 79 -6.77 -7.24 3.24
C VAL A 79 -6.49 -7.05 4.73
N THR A 80 -6.29 -8.14 5.45
CA THR A 80 -5.87 -8.09 6.85
C THR A 80 -4.35 -8.17 6.91
N ILE A 81 -3.73 -7.17 7.52
CA ILE A 81 -2.28 -7.04 7.69
C ILE A 81 -2.04 -6.85 9.19
N GLU A 82 -1.33 -7.78 9.82
CA GLU A 82 -1.08 -7.77 11.29
C GLU A 82 -2.35 -7.62 12.13
N GLY A 83 -3.41 -8.34 11.75
CA GLY A 83 -4.70 -8.31 12.45
C GLY A 83 -5.54 -7.04 12.21
N LYS A 84 -5.07 -6.09 11.41
CA LYS A 84 -5.85 -4.90 11.02
C LYS A 84 -6.44 -5.08 9.63
N VAL A 85 -7.74 -4.80 9.50
CA VAL A 85 -8.44 -4.78 8.21
C VAL A 85 -8.09 -3.49 7.48
N ASN A 86 -7.63 -3.62 6.24
CA ASN A 86 -7.26 -2.53 5.35
C ASN A 86 -7.86 -2.80 3.96
N ARG A 87 -7.75 -1.80 3.07
CA ARG A 87 -7.98 -1.97 1.64
C ARG A 87 -6.71 -1.62 0.88
N LEU A 88 -6.46 -2.29 -0.25
CA LEU A 88 -5.45 -1.86 -1.21
C LEU A 88 -6.11 -1.07 -2.33
N ASP A 89 -5.57 0.09 -2.71
CA ASP A 89 -6.03 0.84 -3.88
C ASP A 89 -5.25 0.39 -5.12
N LEU A 90 -5.81 -0.63 -5.78
CA LEU A 90 -5.19 -1.27 -6.94
C LEU A 90 -5.57 -0.59 -8.26
N ILE A 91 -6.58 0.29 -8.26
CA ILE A 91 -6.95 1.11 -9.42
C ILE A 91 -5.92 2.23 -9.56
N TYR A 92 -5.67 2.98 -8.48
CA TYR A 92 -4.77 4.12 -8.53
C TYR A 92 -3.32 3.68 -8.70
N LYS A 93 -2.89 2.62 -8.01
CA LYS A 93 -1.52 2.13 -8.11
C LYS A 93 -1.46 0.62 -7.91
N TYR A 94 -1.02 -0.07 -8.95
CA TYR A 94 -0.70 -1.50 -8.87
C TYR A 94 0.37 -1.81 -9.92
N GLN A 95 1.63 -1.78 -9.49
CA GLN A 95 2.79 -2.03 -10.34
C GLN A 95 3.56 -3.22 -9.78
N THR A 96 3.81 -4.22 -10.61
CA THR A 96 4.60 -5.38 -10.24
C THR A 96 5.99 -5.29 -10.86
N LYS A 97 6.99 -5.84 -10.19
CA LYS A 97 8.34 -6.01 -10.72
C LYS A 97 8.88 -7.35 -10.27
N GLN A 98 9.23 -8.21 -11.22
CA GLN A 98 9.97 -9.44 -10.96
C GLN A 98 11.38 -9.10 -10.48
N LEU A 99 11.76 -9.68 -9.35
CA LEU A 99 13.11 -9.72 -8.81
C LEU A 99 13.62 -11.16 -8.88
N GLU A 100 14.85 -11.40 -8.44
CA GLU A 100 15.49 -12.72 -8.50
C GLU A 100 14.68 -13.77 -7.71
N ASP A 101 14.32 -13.44 -6.48
CA ASP A 101 13.67 -14.33 -5.50
C ASP A 101 12.25 -13.88 -5.11
N HIS A 102 11.87 -12.65 -5.45
CA HIS A 102 10.56 -12.08 -5.09
C HIS A 102 9.83 -11.45 -6.27
N ILE A 103 8.54 -11.22 -6.08
CA ILE A 103 7.82 -10.15 -6.78
C ILE A 103 7.65 -8.97 -5.84
N ARG A 104 8.02 -7.78 -6.33
CA ARG A 104 7.72 -6.52 -5.66
C ARG A 104 6.44 -5.91 -6.24
N ILE A 105 5.46 -5.66 -5.39
CA ILE A 105 4.23 -4.95 -5.72
C ILE A 105 4.30 -3.55 -5.11
N ALA A 106 4.09 -2.52 -5.91
CA ALA A 106 3.90 -1.15 -5.46
C ALA A 106 2.43 -0.78 -5.59
N THR A 107 1.80 -0.41 -4.47
CA THR A 107 0.40 -0.01 -4.39
C THR A 107 0.19 1.02 -3.28
N LYS A 108 -1.05 1.28 -2.89
CA LYS A 108 -1.40 2.05 -1.71
C LYS A 108 -2.25 1.21 -0.78
N VAL A 109 -2.02 1.37 0.52
CA VAL A 109 -2.84 0.79 1.57
C VAL A 109 -3.68 1.90 2.18
N CYS A 110 -4.97 1.67 2.28
CA CYS A 110 -5.96 2.57 2.84
C CYS A 110 -6.47 1.97 4.14
N ASP A 111 -6.38 2.76 5.21
CA ASP A 111 -7.11 2.54 6.45
C ASP A 111 -8.08 3.71 6.69
N ASN A 112 -8.84 3.66 7.79
CA ASN A 112 -9.85 4.68 8.10
C ASN A 112 -9.27 6.09 8.33
N LEU A 113 -7.94 6.22 8.45
CA LEU A 113 -7.27 7.45 8.85
C LEU A 113 -6.32 7.98 7.77
N SER A 114 -5.85 7.12 6.86
CA SER A 114 -4.81 7.48 5.91
C SER A 114 -4.78 6.58 4.67
N GLU A 115 -4.29 7.15 3.58
CA GLU A 115 -3.92 6.44 2.37
C GLU A 115 -2.42 6.59 2.17
N VAL A 116 -1.70 5.47 2.20
CA VAL A 116 -0.24 5.47 2.25
C VAL A 116 0.32 4.62 1.13
N SER A 117 1.36 5.12 0.46
CA SER A 117 2.09 4.31 -0.52
C SER A 117 2.78 3.14 0.16
N CYS A 118 2.65 1.94 -0.39
CA CYS A 118 3.31 0.77 0.15
C CYS A 118 4.03 -0.06 -0.92
N LEU A 119 5.01 -0.83 -0.46
CA LEU A 119 5.68 -1.88 -1.19
C LEU A 119 5.44 -3.21 -0.46
N ILE A 120 5.04 -4.22 -1.22
CA ILE A 120 4.89 -5.60 -0.77
C ILE A 120 5.91 -6.43 -1.53
N TYR A 121 6.66 -7.26 -0.82
CA TYR A 121 7.58 -8.24 -1.40
C TYR A 121 7.09 -9.61 -1.00
N ILE A 122 6.80 -10.44 -2.01
CA ILE A 122 6.31 -11.80 -1.83
C ILE A 122 7.26 -12.75 -2.55
N ASP A 123 7.68 -13.80 -1.86
CA ASP A 123 8.51 -14.87 -2.40
C ASP A 123 7.86 -15.51 -3.65
N ASN A 124 8.72 -15.90 -4.60
CA ASN A 124 8.30 -16.48 -5.87
C ASN A 124 7.47 -17.77 -5.73
N THR A 125 7.56 -18.49 -4.61
CA THR A 125 6.77 -19.70 -4.35
C THR A 125 5.28 -19.40 -4.13
N GLN A 126 4.94 -18.20 -3.64
CA GLN A 126 3.55 -17.79 -3.37
C GLN A 126 3.04 -16.74 -4.36
N CYS A 127 3.93 -16.15 -5.16
CA CYS A 127 3.64 -14.94 -5.92
C CYS A 127 2.49 -15.10 -6.94
N LYS A 128 2.38 -16.25 -7.61
CA LYS A 128 1.34 -16.47 -8.63
C LYS A 128 -0.07 -16.39 -8.02
N GLU A 129 -0.28 -17.07 -6.91
CA GLU A 129 -1.57 -17.06 -6.23
C GLU A 129 -1.87 -15.68 -5.62
N PHE A 130 -0.85 -15.05 -5.03
CA PHE A 130 -0.95 -13.70 -4.48
C PHE A 130 -1.39 -12.68 -5.54
N LEU A 131 -0.75 -12.68 -6.72
CA LEU A 131 -1.09 -11.77 -7.81
C LEU A 131 -2.49 -12.02 -8.35
N ASN A 132 -2.89 -13.29 -8.52
CA ASN A 132 -4.26 -13.62 -8.94
C ASN A 132 -5.29 -13.06 -7.97
N SER A 133 -5.04 -13.15 -6.66
CA SER A 133 -5.92 -12.55 -5.64
C SER A 133 -6.00 -11.04 -5.76
N LEU A 134 -4.87 -10.35 -5.99
CA LEU A 134 -4.87 -8.90 -6.20
C LEU A 134 -5.58 -8.51 -7.51
N ASP A 135 -5.42 -9.28 -8.58
CA ASP A 135 -6.10 -9.05 -9.86
C ASP A 135 -7.63 -9.16 -9.68
N ASN A 136 -8.10 -10.19 -8.98
CA ASN A 136 -9.52 -10.35 -8.62
C ASN A 136 -10.05 -9.16 -7.82
N ILE A 137 -9.29 -8.68 -6.81
CA ILE A 137 -9.67 -7.48 -6.04
C ILE A 137 -9.77 -6.28 -6.97
N LYS A 138 -8.79 -6.06 -7.85
CA LYS A 138 -8.78 -4.92 -8.76
C LYS A 138 -9.97 -4.95 -9.72
N GLU A 139 -10.31 -6.10 -10.29
CA GLU A 139 -11.49 -6.25 -11.14
C GLU A 139 -12.77 -5.88 -10.39
N ASN A 140 -12.90 -6.31 -9.14
CA ASN A 140 -14.05 -5.97 -8.30
C ASN A 140 -14.12 -4.46 -8.02
N GLN A 141 -12.97 -3.81 -7.77
CA GLN A 141 -12.91 -2.36 -7.59
C GLN A 141 -13.35 -1.62 -8.86
N ILE A 142 -12.95 -2.07 -10.05
CA ILE A 142 -13.34 -1.48 -11.33
C ILE A 142 -14.86 -1.59 -11.52
N LYS A 143 -15.43 -2.78 -11.32
CA LYS A 143 -16.89 -3.01 -11.43
C LYS A 143 -17.69 -2.08 -10.50
N LEU A 144 -17.23 -1.91 -9.26
CA LEU A 144 -17.88 -1.01 -8.29
C LEU A 144 -17.81 0.46 -8.74
N MET A 145 -16.67 0.89 -9.29
CA MET A 145 -16.50 2.25 -9.81
C MET A 145 -17.42 2.50 -11.02
N GLU A 146 -17.48 1.57 -11.97
CA GLU A 146 -18.37 1.66 -13.15
C GLU A 146 -19.85 1.70 -12.76
N ASN A 147 -20.27 0.86 -11.81
CA ASN A 147 -21.64 0.83 -11.32
C ASN A 147 -22.02 2.15 -10.60
N GLY A 148 -21.10 2.74 -9.83
CA GLY A 148 -21.31 4.05 -9.20
C GLY A 148 -21.43 5.19 -10.22
N VAL A 149 -20.67 5.12 -11.32
CA VAL A 149 -20.77 6.09 -12.43
C VAL A 149 -22.10 5.94 -13.17
N GLN A 150 -22.56 4.71 -13.42
CA GLN A 150 -23.86 4.47 -14.06
C GLN A 150 -25.02 4.99 -13.22
N GLN A 151 -25.05 4.72 -11.90
CA GLN A 151 -26.09 5.21 -10.99
C GLN A 151 -26.12 6.75 -10.91
N SER A 152 -24.96 7.40 -10.88
CA SER A 152 -24.88 8.88 -10.87
C SER A 152 -25.30 9.53 -12.20
N THR A 153 -25.17 8.80 -13.32
CA THR A 153 -25.65 9.24 -14.64
C THR A 153 -27.16 9.10 -14.76
N ILE A 154 -27.72 7.97 -14.28
CA ILE A 154 -29.19 7.75 -14.25
C ILE A 154 -29.87 8.82 -13.39
N ASN A 155 -29.36 9.07 -12.16
CA ASN A 155 -29.91 10.08 -11.26
C ASN A 155 -29.82 11.53 -11.77
N LYS A 156 -28.98 11.81 -12.78
CA LYS A 156 -28.92 13.13 -13.45
C LYS A 156 -29.94 13.25 -14.57
N ASN A 157 -30.26 12.16 -15.26
CA ASN A 157 -31.21 12.16 -16.38
C ASN A 157 -32.67 12.13 -15.89
N ASP A 158 -32.94 11.64 -14.68
CA ASP A 158 -34.28 11.66 -14.05
C ASP A 158 -34.64 13.00 -13.38
N LYS A 159 -33.78 14.03 -13.53
CA LYS A 159 -34.00 15.39 -13.00
C LYS A 159 -34.26 16.45 -14.10
N ILE A 160 -34.63 16.03 -15.31
CA ILE A 160 -34.99 16.92 -16.42
C ILE A 160 -36.48 16.79 -16.74
#